data_AF-A0A918EK84-F1
#
_entry.id   AF-A0A918EK84-F1
#
_cell.length_a   1.000
_cell.length_b   1.000
_cell.length_c   1.000
_cell.angle_alpha   90.00
_cell.angle_beta   90.00
_cell.angle_gamma   90.00
#
_symmetry.space_group_name_H-M   'P 1'
#
loop_
_entity.id
_entity.type
_entity.pdbx_description
1 polymer ?
#
loop_
_entity_poly.entity_id
_entity_poly.type
_entity_poly.pdbx_seq_one_letter_code
_entity_poly.pdbx_strand_id
1 'polypeptide(L)'
;MRRVRPPEPRPPCGGAAGSVYEQVRRFVEISGGNTARLSREQKGRFVAICWTAQMFRHFEDPKPGYVADWQDLPVWQQETDADVFEAIEKALD
;
A
#
# COMPACT_ATOMS: atom_id res chain seq x y z
N MET A 1 22.04 -24.18 23.50
CA MET A 1 22.24 -23.07 22.54
C MET A 1 20.89 -22.37 22.31
N ARG A 2 20.67 -21.18 22.89
CA ARG A 2 19.46 -20.38 22.56
C ARG A 2 19.72 -19.65 21.24
N ARG A 3 18.92 -19.94 20.21
CA ARG A 3 18.92 -19.12 18.99
C ARG A 3 18.48 -17.70 19.37
N VAL A 4 19.38 -16.74 19.22
CA VAL A 4 19.04 -15.33 19.32
C VAL A 4 18.15 -15.01 18.12
N ARG A 5 16.89 -14.65 18.37
CA ARG A 5 15.99 -14.16 17.33
C ARG A 5 16.56 -12.82 16.84
N PRO A 6 16.68 -12.57 15.53
CA PRO A 6 17.08 -11.25 15.04
C PRO A 6 16.09 -10.19 15.55
N PRO A 7 16.56 -8.95 15.77
CA PRO A 7 15.68 -7.88 16.22
C PRO A 7 14.54 -7.70 15.23
N GLU A 8 13.32 -7.57 15.74
CA GLU A 8 12.18 -7.24 14.89
C GLU A 8 12.45 -5.90 14.18
N PRO A 9 12.11 -5.79 12.89
CA PRO A 9 12.24 -4.52 12.19
C PRO A 9 11.44 -3.46 12.95
N ARG A 10 12.07 -2.30 13.19
CA ARG A 10 11.39 -1.17 13.83
C ARG A 10 10.09 -0.88 13.06
N PRO A 11 8.94 -0.74 13.74
CA PRO A 11 7.72 -0.34 13.06
C PRO A 11 7.97 1.00 12.35
N PRO A 12 7.47 1.18 11.11
CA PRO A 12 7.64 2.43 10.39
C PRO A 12 7.07 3.57 11.25
N CYS A 13 7.84 4.65 11.40
CA CYS A 13 7.48 5.81 12.21
C CYS A 13 6.30 6.64 11.63
N GLY A 14 5.67 6.19 10.54
CA GLY A 14 4.56 6.86 9.87
C GLY A 14 3.23 6.16 10.17
N GLY A 15 2.15 6.94 10.29
CA GLY A 15 0.78 6.39 10.37
C GLY A 15 0.41 5.58 9.14
N ALA A 16 -0.85 5.14 9.03
CA ALA A 16 -1.33 4.27 7.96
C ALA A 16 -0.85 4.69 6.55
N ALA A 17 -0.93 5.98 6.21
CA ALA A 17 -0.45 6.51 4.93
C ALA A 17 1.06 6.29 4.69
N GLY A 18 1.90 6.48 5.71
CA GLY A 18 3.35 6.23 5.61
C GLY A 18 3.65 4.75 5.40
N SER A 19 2.91 3.87 6.09
CA SER A 19 3.01 2.42 5.84
C SER A 19 2.57 2.03 4.43
N VAL A 20 1.51 2.64 3.89
CA VAL A 20 1.07 2.40 2.49
C VAL A 20 2.16 2.82 1.50
N TYR A 21 2.72 4.02 1.67
CA TYR A 21 3.83 4.48 0.84
C TYR A 21 5.00 3.49 0.84
N GLU A 22 5.45 3.04 2.01
CA GLU A 22 6.56 2.08 2.11
C GLU A 22 6.24 0.73 1.47
N GLN A 23 4.99 0.25 1.58
CA GLN A 23 4.57 -1.00 0.93
C GLN A 23 4.64 -0.88 -0.60
N VAL A 24 4.14 0.22 -1.18
CA VAL A 24 4.18 0.46 -2.63
C VAL A 24 5.61 0.65 -3.11
N ARG A 25 6.39 1.50 -2.44
CA ARG A 25 7.81 1.75 -2.75
C ARG A 25 8.58 0.43 -2.77
N ARG A 26 8.42 -0.39 -1.73
CA ARG A 26 9.08 -1.69 -1.63
C ARG A 26 8.64 -2.64 -2.73
N PHE A 27 7.36 -2.65 -3.08
CA PHE A 27 6.83 -3.50 -4.16
C PHE A 27 7.45 -3.14 -5.52
N VAL A 28 7.59 -1.85 -5.83
CA VAL A 28 8.25 -1.38 -7.06
C VAL A 28 9.71 -1.82 -7.09
N GLU A 29 10.46 -1.61 -6.00
CA GLU A 29 11.88 -1.99 -5.91
C GLU A 29 12.11 -3.49 -6.12
N ILE A 30 11.37 -4.35 -5.41
CA ILE A 30 11.55 -5.81 -5.52
C ILE A 30 11.10 -6.35 -6.88
N SER A 31 10.21 -5.64 -7.57
CA SER A 31 9.76 -5.99 -8.91
C SER A 31 10.79 -5.64 -10.00
N GLY A 32 11.85 -4.89 -9.66
CA GLY A 32 12.90 -4.50 -10.60
C GLY A 32 12.37 -3.71 -11.80
N GLY A 33 11.43 -2.79 -11.56
CA GLY A 33 10.82 -1.93 -12.60
C GLY A 33 9.74 -2.61 -13.45
N ASN A 34 9.39 -3.88 -13.20
CA ASN A 34 8.35 -4.57 -13.97
C ASN A 34 6.92 -4.09 -13.66
N THR A 35 6.74 -3.23 -12.65
CA THR A 35 5.44 -2.64 -12.30
C THR A 35 4.88 -1.73 -13.40
N ALA A 36 5.73 -1.25 -14.31
CA ALA A 36 5.32 -0.51 -15.52
C ALA A 36 4.37 -1.32 -16.43
N ARG A 37 4.34 -2.66 -16.28
CA ARG A 37 3.47 -3.57 -17.05
C ARG A 37 2.09 -3.77 -16.43
N LEU A 38 1.88 -3.31 -15.20
CA LEU A 38 0.59 -3.42 -14.51
C LEU A 38 -0.41 -2.42 -15.09
N SER A 39 -1.66 -2.84 -15.21
CA SER A 39 -2.75 -1.92 -15.55
C SER A 39 -2.99 -0.91 -14.43
N ARG A 40 -3.60 0.24 -14.74
CA ARG A 40 -3.98 1.23 -13.73
C ARG A 40 -4.86 0.62 -12.63
N GLU A 41 -5.81 -0.23 -13.01
CA GLU A 41 -6.67 -0.94 -12.05
C GLU A 41 -5.87 -1.87 -11.12
N GLN A 42 -4.85 -2.57 -11.62
CA GLN A 42 -3.97 -3.39 -10.78
C GLN A 42 -3.15 -2.52 -9.81
N LYS A 43 -2.63 -1.39 -10.28
CA LYS A 43 -1.89 -0.43 -9.45
C LYS A 43 -2.77 0.17 -8.34
N GLY A 44 -3.96 0.68 -8.69
CA GLY A 44 -4.90 1.24 -7.73
C GLY A 44 -5.38 0.22 -6.71
N ARG A 45 -5.73 -1.01 -7.15
CA ARG A 45 -6.12 -2.09 -6.22
C ARG A 45 -5.03 -2.42 -5.21
N PHE A 46 -3.76 -2.41 -5.64
CA PHE A 46 -2.65 -2.66 -4.73
C PHE A 46 -2.61 -1.61 -3.61
N VAL A 47 -2.75 -0.33 -3.95
CA VAL A 47 -2.82 0.76 -2.97
C VAL A 47 -4.03 0.61 -2.05
N ALA A 48 -5.22 0.33 -2.59
CA ALA A 48 -6.44 0.14 -1.82
C ALA A 48 -6.31 -1.03 -0.82
N ILE A 49 -5.75 -2.17 -1.24
CA ILE A 49 -5.50 -3.33 -0.36
C ILE A 49 -4.52 -2.95 0.76
N CYS A 50 -3.42 -2.27 0.43
CA CYS A 50 -2.47 -1.79 1.42
C CYS A 50 -3.13 -0.85 2.42
N TRP A 51 -3.98 0.07 1.96
CA TRP A 51 -4.73 0.98 2.82
C TRP A 51 -5.68 0.24 3.75
N THR A 52 -6.53 -0.64 3.21
CA THR A 52 -7.49 -1.44 3.99
C THR A 52 -6.78 -2.27 5.07
N ALA A 53 -5.67 -2.92 4.73
CA ALA A 53 -4.86 -3.67 5.70
C ALA A 53 -4.31 -2.77 6.82
N GLN A 54 -3.89 -1.55 6.49
CA GLN A 54 -3.44 -0.59 7.51
C GLN A 54 -4.63 -0.07 8.35
N MET A 55 -5.80 0.16 7.77
CA MET A 55 -6.98 0.57 8.53
C MET A 55 -7.35 -0.46 9.60
N PHE A 56 -7.44 -1.75 9.25
CA PHE A 56 -7.69 -2.81 10.23
C PHE A 56 -6.56 -2.99 11.26
N ARG A 57 -5.31 -2.64 10.91
CA ARG A 57 -4.19 -2.69 11.85
C ARG A 57 -4.26 -1.57 12.89
N HIS A 58 -4.65 -0.37 12.47
CA HIS A 58 -4.60 0.84 13.31
C HIS A 58 -5.93 1.14 14.01
N PHE A 59 -7.05 0.62 13.51
CA PHE A 59 -8.39 0.84 14.05
C PHE A 59 -9.11 -0.50 14.26
N GLU A 60 -9.68 -0.69 15.45
CA GLU A 60 -10.48 -1.87 15.78
C GLU A 60 -11.80 -1.90 14.99
N ASP A 61 -12.41 -0.74 14.78
CA ASP A 61 -13.66 -0.57 14.00
C ASP A 61 -13.49 0.58 12.98
N PRO A 62 -12.86 0.32 11.82
CA PRO A 62 -12.68 1.34 10.79
C PRO A 62 -14.01 1.67 10.12
N LYS A 63 -14.19 2.94 9.74
CA LYS A 63 -15.39 3.37 9.01
C LYS A 63 -15.54 2.54 7.72
N PRO A 64 -16.75 2.09 7.34
CA PRO A 64 -16.95 1.26 6.15
C PRO A 64 -16.37 1.87 4.87
N GLY A 65 -16.46 3.19 4.69
CA GLY A 65 -15.89 3.88 3.53
C GLY A 65 -14.35 3.86 3.46
N TYR A 66 -13.64 3.54 4.55
CA TYR A 66 -12.18 3.39 4.54
C TYR A 66 -11.73 1.97 4.17
N VAL A 67 -12.63 1.00 4.21
CA VAL A 67 -12.34 -0.43 3.99
C VAL A 67 -13.29 -1.04 2.95
N ALA A 68 -13.93 -0.20 2.14
CA ALA A 68 -14.82 -0.64 1.07
C ALA A 68 -14.05 -1.48 0.03
N ASP A 69 -14.71 -2.51 -0.50
CA ASP A 69 -14.15 -3.31 -1.58
C ASP A 69 -13.98 -2.48 -2.85
N TRP A 70 -13.04 -2.88 -3.71
CA TRP A 70 -12.67 -2.10 -4.90
C TRP A 70 -13.87 -1.72 -5.78
N GLN A 71 -14.81 -2.65 -5.99
CA GLN A 71 -15.98 -2.42 -6.85
C GLN A 71 -16.95 -1.38 -6.26
N ASP A 72 -16.89 -1.16 -4.95
CA ASP A 72 -17.73 -0.20 -4.23
C ASP A 72 -17.04 1.16 -4.04
N LEU A 73 -15.77 1.28 -4.40
CA LEU A 73 -15.05 2.56 -4.38
C LEU A 73 -15.56 3.47 -5.51
N PRO A 74 -15.77 4.77 -5.24
CA PRO A 74 -16.11 5.71 -6.29
C PRO A 74 -14.95 5.83 -7.29
N VAL A 75 -15.27 6.01 -8.58
CA VAL A 75 -14.29 6.04 -9.67
C VAL A 75 -13.15 7.03 -9.43
N TRP A 76 -13.43 8.22 -8.89
CA TRP A 76 -12.39 9.21 -8.59
C TRP A 76 -11.35 8.69 -7.60
N GLN A 77 -11.76 7.84 -6.64
CA GLN A 77 -10.87 7.26 -5.64
C GLN A 77 -10.04 6.13 -6.25
N GLN A 78 -10.64 5.32 -7.11
CA GLN A 78 -9.91 4.29 -7.88
C GLN A 78 -8.79 4.92 -8.73
N GLU A 79 -9.09 6.04 -9.40
CA GLU A 79 -8.08 6.79 -10.17
C GLU A 79 -7.02 7.43 -9.27
N THR A 80 -7.43 7.99 -8.13
CA THR A 80 -6.49 8.57 -7.15
C THR A 80 -5.53 7.51 -6.61
N ASP A 81 -6.01 6.31 -6.30
CA ASP A 81 -5.17 5.21 -5.82
C ASP A 81 -4.16 4.76 -6.90
N ALA A 82 -4.58 4.73 -8.17
CA ALA A 82 -3.67 4.47 -9.28
C ALA A 82 -2.62 5.58 -9.44
N ASP A 83 -3.02 6.86 -9.33
CA ASP A 83 -2.12 8.01 -9.40
C ASP A 83 -1.09 8.00 -8.26
N VAL A 84 -1.50 7.62 -7.04
CA VAL A 84 -0.59 7.45 -5.90
C VAL A 84 0.47 6.40 -6.21
N PHE A 85 0.07 5.25 -6.77
CA PHE A 85 1.04 4.22 -7.15
C PHE A 85 2.04 4.74 -8.17
N GLU A 86 1.54 5.36 -9.25
CA GLU A 86 2.38 5.87 -10.35
C GLU A 86 3.30 7.02 -9.90
N ALA A 87 2.85 7.87 -8.98
CA ALA A 87 3.68 8.92 -8.41
C ALA A 87 4.85 8.35 -7.61
N ILE A 88 4.62 7.26 -6.84
CA ILE A 88 5.69 6.57 -6.10
C ILE A 88 6.64 5.87 -7.06
N GLU A 89 6.11 5.18 -8.08
CA GLU A 89 6.91 4.52 -9.13
C GLU A 89 7.83 5.52 -9.83
N LYS A 90 7.28 6.65 -10.30
CA LYS A 90 8.04 7.71 -10.97
C LYS A 90 9.10 8.37 -10.07
N ALA A 91 8.91 8.38 -8.76
CA ALA A 91 9.89 8.94 -7.82
C ALA A 91 11.11 8.03 -7.60
N LEU A 92 11.07 6.78 -8.08
CA LEU A 92 12.14 5.78 -7.96
C LEU A 92 12.96 5.60 -9.25
N ASP A 93 12.48 6.14 -10.37
CA ASP A 93 13.20 6.21 -11.66
C ASP A 93 14.29 7.29 -11.65
#